data_AF-A0A1J5TDZ4-F1
#
_entry.id   AF-A0A1J5TDZ4-F1
#
_cell.length_a   1.000
_cell.length_b   1.000
_cell.length_c   1.000
_cell.angle_alpha   90.00
_cell.angle_beta   90.00
_cell.angle_gamma   90.00
#
_symmetry.space_group_name_H-M   'P 1'
#
loop_
_entity.id
_entity.type
_entity.pdbx_description
1 polymer ?
#
loop_
_entity_poly.entity_id
_entity_poly.type
_entity_poly.pdbx_seq_one_letter_code
_entity_poly.pdbx_strand_id
1 'polypeptide(L)'
;MSLPIPTSWEPFSDGPGSLSQQVFYWSVLITILVFGWLLYAVYKYRRKEGDPDPPDAPQAGVFPVERTDHTIEAAWTLGPTLLVIWITWLSLAPLDAYWDVDQGDEMTVKVTGSQWSWAFEYPDGNTTYGTLYLPTDTRVKFELEAVDVLHAFYLPAFGIKEDLVPNTTTAMWFDTGTVEPGTYPIYCAEYCGDGHSQMLGEVIISEAES
;
A
#
# COMPACT_ATOMS: atom_id res chain seq x y z
N MET A 1 -9.91 -1.78 24.43
CA MET A 1 -11.24 -1.90 23.80
C MET A 1 -11.15 -1.16 22.49
N SER A 2 -10.64 -1.82 21.45
CA SER A 2 -10.57 -1.27 20.10
C SER A 2 -12.00 -1.13 19.59
N LEU A 3 -12.36 0.08 19.14
CA LEU A 3 -13.62 0.27 18.43
C LEU A 3 -13.52 -0.48 17.10
N PRO A 4 -14.58 -1.17 16.66
CA PRO A 4 -14.57 -1.82 15.35
C PRO A 4 -14.33 -0.76 14.27
N ILE A 5 -13.30 -0.98 13.46
CA ILE A 5 -12.97 -0.12 12.32
C ILE A 5 -14.14 -0.24 11.32
N PRO A 6 -14.71 0.86 10.80
CA PRO A 6 -15.74 0.76 9.77
C PRO A 6 -15.22 0.01 8.54
N THR A 7 -16.04 -0.80 7.89
CA THR A 7 -15.63 -1.64 6.75
C THR A 7 -15.04 -0.84 5.58
N SER A 8 -15.41 0.43 5.40
CA SER A 8 -14.81 1.34 4.41
C SER A 8 -13.39 1.82 4.75
N TRP A 9 -12.92 1.50 5.95
CA TRP A 9 -11.61 1.80 6.50
C TRP A 9 -10.83 0.51 6.74
N GLU A 10 -11.44 -0.64 6.40
CA GLU A 10 -10.73 -1.90 6.43
C GLU A 10 -9.70 -1.90 5.30
N PRO A 11 -8.43 -2.06 5.68
CA PRO A 11 -7.32 -1.81 4.77
C PRO A 11 -7.11 -2.95 3.75
N PHE A 12 -7.78 -4.09 3.97
CA PHE A 12 -7.82 -5.26 3.08
C PHE A 12 -9.17 -5.45 2.39
N SER A 13 -10.10 -4.49 2.52
CA SER A 13 -11.40 -4.64 1.87
C SER A 13 -11.29 -4.49 0.35
N ASP A 14 -11.60 -5.57 -0.36
CA ASP A 14 -11.81 -5.53 -1.80
C ASP A 14 -13.26 -5.11 -2.07
N GLY A 15 -13.48 -3.82 -2.33
CA GLY A 15 -14.84 -3.36 -2.64
C GLY A 15 -15.02 -1.84 -2.76
N PRO A 16 -16.15 -1.42 -3.36
CA PRO A 16 -16.53 -0.01 -3.48
C PRO A 16 -16.53 0.67 -2.11
N GLY A 17 -15.52 1.50 -1.85
CA GLY A 17 -15.40 2.28 -0.62
C GLY A 17 -14.21 1.92 0.28
N SER A 18 -13.35 0.98 -0.10
CA SER A 18 -12.08 0.75 0.61
C SER A 18 -11.15 1.96 0.59
N LEU A 19 -10.19 2.03 1.51
CA LEU A 19 -9.25 3.17 1.61
C LEU A 19 -8.51 3.41 0.28
N SER A 20 -8.02 2.34 -0.35
CA SER A 20 -7.32 2.43 -1.65
C SER A 20 -8.21 2.99 -2.74
N GLN A 21 -9.49 2.57 -2.80
CA GLN A 21 -10.45 3.11 -3.76
C GLN A 21 -10.84 4.55 -3.46
N GLN A 22 -10.97 4.94 -2.19
CA GLN A 22 -11.21 6.34 -1.82
C GLN A 22 -10.06 7.23 -2.29
N VAL A 23 -8.80 6.84 -2.02
CA VAL A 23 -7.61 7.56 -2.49
C VAL A 23 -7.58 7.62 -4.02
N PHE A 24 -7.95 6.54 -4.70
CA PHE A 24 -8.06 6.50 -6.15
C PHE A 24 -9.11 7.50 -6.67
N TYR A 25 -10.33 7.53 -6.11
CA TYR A 25 -11.38 8.47 -6.52
C TYR A 25 -10.98 9.93 -6.29
N TRP A 26 -10.36 10.25 -5.15
CA TRP A 26 -9.82 11.58 -4.90
C TRP A 26 -8.74 11.96 -5.92
N SER A 27 -7.86 11.02 -6.25
CA SER A 27 -6.80 11.21 -7.25
C SER A 27 -7.37 11.48 -8.65
N VAL A 28 -8.41 10.73 -9.06
CA VAL A 28 -9.12 10.95 -10.33
C VAL A 28 -9.81 12.31 -10.35
N LEU A 29 -10.49 12.69 -9.28
CA LEU A 29 -11.16 13.99 -9.17
C LEU A 29 -10.18 15.15 -9.32
N ILE A 30 -9.05 15.11 -8.60
CA ILE A 30 -8.01 16.13 -8.66
C ILE A 30 -7.37 16.16 -10.05
N THR A 31 -7.12 14.99 -10.65
CA THR A 31 -6.59 14.89 -12.02
C THR A 31 -7.52 15.57 -13.02
N ILE A 32 -8.82 15.30 -12.97
CA ILE A 32 -9.81 15.94 -13.86
C ILE A 32 -9.83 17.44 -13.64
N LEU A 33 -9.77 17.92 -12.40
CA LEU A 33 -9.76 19.35 -12.10
C LEU A 33 -8.51 20.03 -12.68
N VAL A 34 -7.33 19.50 -12.36
CA VAL A 34 -6.03 20.08 -12.76
C VAL A 34 -5.85 20.01 -14.27
N PHE A 35 -6.00 18.82 -14.87
CA PHE A 35 -5.84 18.66 -16.31
C PHE A 35 -6.98 19.31 -17.08
N GLY A 36 -8.21 19.29 -16.58
CA GLY A 36 -9.33 19.99 -17.18
C GLY A 36 -9.10 21.50 -17.22
N TRP A 37 -8.64 22.09 -16.11
CA TRP A 37 -8.26 23.51 -16.06
C TRP A 37 -7.09 23.82 -16.98
N LEU A 38 -6.05 22.98 -17.00
CA LEU A 38 -4.89 23.13 -17.89
C LEU A 38 -5.30 23.06 -19.36
N LEU A 39 -6.08 22.04 -19.76
CA LEU A 39 -6.56 21.89 -21.12
C LEU A 39 -7.47 23.05 -21.53
N TYR A 40 -8.34 23.51 -20.64
CA TYR A 40 -9.14 24.70 -20.85
C TYR A 40 -8.26 25.94 -21.05
N ALA A 41 -7.24 26.14 -20.19
CA ALA A 41 -6.34 27.27 -20.30
C ALA A 41 -5.53 27.23 -21.61
N VAL A 42 -5.00 26.06 -21.96
CA VAL A 42 -4.30 25.83 -23.23
C VAL A 42 -5.23 26.11 -24.41
N TYR A 43 -6.47 25.60 -24.40
CA TYR A 43 -7.41 25.81 -25.50
C TYR A 43 -7.85 27.28 -25.63
N LYS A 44 -8.21 27.91 -24.52
CA LYS A 44 -8.76 29.28 -24.49
C LYS A 44 -7.70 30.35 -24.71
N TYR A 45 -6.53 30.21 -24.10
CA TYR A 45 -5.43 31.18 -24.14
C TYR A 45 -4.33 30.79 -25.13
N ARG A 46 -4.60 29.84 -26.05
CA ARG A 46 -3.70 29.53 -27.18
C ARG A 46 -3.52 30.77 -28.04
N ARG A 47 -2.27 31.22 -28.22
CA ARG A 47 -1.92 32.25 -29.20
C ARG A 47 -2.31 31.82 -30.61
N LYS A 48 -2.97 32.72 -31.34
CA LYS A 48 -3.21 32.62 -32.77
C LYS A 48 -2.26 33.55 -33.52
N GLU A 49 -2.08 33.26 -34.81
CA GLU A 49 -1.29 34.10 -35.69
C GLU A 49 -1.93 35.50 -35.78
N GLY A 50 -1.16 36.54 -35.45
CA GLY A 50 -1.62 37.92 -35.41
C GLY A 50 -2.13 38.42 -34.04
N ASP A 51 -2.14 37.59 -33.00
CA ASP A 51 -2.46 38.07 -31.64
C ASP A 51 -1.39 39.06 -31.14
N PRO A 52 -1.77 40.24 -30.64
CA PRO A 52 -0.83 41.21 -30.09
C PRO A 52 -0.13 40.62 -28.86
N ASP A 53 1.09 41.09 -28.59
CA ASP A 53 1.76 40.73 -27.36
C ASP A 53 0.93 41.18 -26.14
N PRO A 54 0.85 40.35 -25.08
CA PRO A 54 0.18 40.74 -23.86
C PRO A 54 0.76 42.07 -23.37
N PRO A 55 -0.08 42.96 -22.83
CA PRO A 55 0.37 44.25 -22.31
C PRO A 55 1.49 44.13 -21.26
N ASP A 56 1.58 42.95 -20.62
CA ASP A 56 2.49 42.67 -19.52
C ASP A 56 3.60 41.69 -19.94
N ALA A 57 3.90 41.60 -21.24
CA ALA A 57 5.00 40.78 -21.74
C ALA A 57 6.33 41.24 -21.09
N PRO A 58 7.21 40.31 -20.67
CA PRO A 58 8.46 40.68 -20.03
C PRO A 58 9.33 41.52 -20.96
N GLN A 59 9.64 42.75 -20.54
CA GLN A 59 10.49 43.69 -21.28
C GLN A 59 11.85 43.81 -20.58
N ALA A 60 12.94 43.77 -21.36
CA ALA A 60 14.28 43.88 -20.81
C ALA A 60 14.49 45.24 -20.12
N GLY A 61 14.89 45.21 -18.85
CA GLY A 61 15.15 46.41 -18.04
C GLY A 61 13.94 46.99 -17.31
N VAL A 62 12.76 46.37 -17.40
CA VAL A 62 11.55 46.75 -16.64
C VAL A 62 11.26 45.68 -15.59
N PHE A 63 10.98 46.09 -14.36
CA PHE A 63 10.52 45.13 -13.34
C PHE A 63 9.16 44.55 -13.74
N PRO A 64 8.96 43.23 -13.63
CA PRO A 64 7.67 42.61 -13.95
C PRO A 64 6.55 43.21 -13.11
N VAL A 65 5.35 43.31 -13.70
CA VAL A 65 4.14 43.70 -12.97
C VAL A 65 3.81 42.59 -11.96
N GLU A 66 3.69 42.93 -10.68
CA GLU A 66 3.27 41.97 -9.65
C GLU A 66 1.81 41.55 -9.88
N ARG A 67 1.57 40.25 -9.99
CA ARG A 67 0.23 39.65 -10.12
C ARG A 67 -0.12 38.82 -8.90
N THR A 68 0.09 39.42 -7.73
CA THR A 68 -0.13 38.77 -6.44
C THR A 68 -1.55 39.01 -5.97
N ASP A 69 -2.29 37.93 -5.80
CA ASP A 69 -3.55 37.96 -5.07
C ASP A 69 -3.43 37.00 -3.88
N HIS A 70 -3.19 37.58 -2.70
CA HIS A 70 -3.00 36.83 -1.46
C HIS A 70 -4.20 35.95 -1.09
N THR A 71 -5.40 36.26 -1.60
CA THR A 71 -6.58 35.44 -1.35
C THR A 71 -6.52 34.13 -2.13
N ILE A 72 -6.09 34.18 -3.39
CA ILE A 72 -5.94 32.97 -4.21
C ILE A 72 -4.72 32.18 -3.72
N GLU A 73 -3.64 32.86 -3.34
CA GLU A 73 -2.45 32.26 -2.71
C GLU A 73 -2.81 31.46 -1.45
N ALA A 74 -3.62 32.05 -0.57
CA ALA A 74 -4.12 31.38 0.61
C ALA A 74 -5.01 30.18 0.25
N ALA A 75 -5.89 30.32 -0.74
CA ALA A 75 -6.80 29.26 -1.16
C ALA A 75 -6.07 28.01 -1.69
N TRP A 76 -5.09 28.17 -2.59
CA TRP A 76 -4.34 27.02 -3.14
C TRP A 76 -3.28 26.48 -2.18
N THR A 77 -2.98 27.18 -1.09
CA THR A 77 -2.08 26.68 -0.04
C THR A 77 -2.87 25.90 1.00
N LEU A 78 -3.95 26.49 1.52
CA LEU A 78 -4.78 25.88 2.55
C LEU A 78 -5.57 24.68 2.03
N GLY A 79 -6.12 24.74 0.81
CA GLY A 79 -6.91 23.66 0.24
C GLY A 79 -6.16 22.32 0.18
N PRO A 80 -5.03 22.22 -0.55
CA PRO A 80 -4.22 21.01 -0.60
C PRO A 80 -3.67 20.59 0.77
N THR A 81 -3.31 21.54 1.64
CA THR A 81 -2.84 21.23 2.99
C THR A 81 -3.92 20.54 3.82
N LEU A 82 -5.15 21.06 3.82
CA LEU A 82 -6.28 20.45 4.52
C LEU A 82 -6.63 19.07 3.96
N LEU A 83 -6.54 18.91 2.62
CA LEU A 83 -6.73 17.61 1.97
C LEU A 83 -5.68 16.59 2.43
N VAL A 84 -4.40 16.97 2.48
CA VAL A 84 -3.32 16.08 2.94
C VAL A 84 -3.52 15.72 4.42
N ILE A 85 -3.88 16.68 5.28
CA ILE A 85 -4.19 16.42 6.69
C ILE A 85 -5.34 15.41 6.81
N TRP A 86 -6.39 15.58 6.01
CA TRP A 86 -7.52 14.67 5.98
C TRP A 86 -7.12 13.25 5.56
N ILE A 87 -6.41 13.10 4.43
CA ILE A 87 -5.96 11.78 3.95
C ILE A 87 -5.00 11.13 4.96
N THR A 88 -4.11 11.92 5.56
CA THR A 88 -3.17 11.44 6.60
C THR A 88 -3.92 10.88 7.80
N TRP A 89 -4.96 11.58 8.25
CA TRP A 89 -5.77 11.11 9.37
C TRP A 89 -6.48 9.79 9.05
N LEU A 90 -7.00 9.61 7.83
CA LEU A 90 -7.57 8.33 7.39
C LEU A 90 -6.52 7.21 7.35
N SER A 91 -5.31 7.51 6.86
CA SER A 91 -4.21 6.53 6.76
C SER A 91 -3.64 6.09 8.11
N LEU A 92 -3.68 6.96 9.13
CA LEU A 92 -3.17 6.64 10.47
C LEU A 92 -4.18 5.83 11.30
N ALA A 93 -5.48 5.91 11.00
CA ALA A 93 -6.53 5.23 11.77
C ALA A 93 -6.37 3.70 11.89
N PRO A 94 -5.99 2.93 10.85
CA PRO A 94 -5.81 1.48 10.94
C PRO A 94 -4.41 1.05 11.44
N LEU A 95 -3.51 2.00 11.75
CA LEU A 95 -2.09 1.70 12.01
C LEU A 95 -1.91 0.74 13.19
N ASP A 96 -2.63 0.97 14.30
CA ASP A 96 -2.51 0.13 15.50
C ASP A 96 -2.93 -1.32 15.24
N ALA A 97 -3.91 -1.56 14.36
CA ALA A 97 -4.34 -2.91 14.02
C ALA A 97 -3.23 -3.69 13.29
N TYR A 98 -2.44 -3.03 12.44
CA TYR A 98 -1.34 -3.67 11.72
C TYR A 98 -0.13 -3.97 12.58
N TRP A 99 0.31 -2.98 13.36
CA TRP A 99 1.57 -3.06 14.09
C TRP A 99 1.47 -3.82 15.41
N ASP A 100 0.25 -4.06 15.89
CA ASP A 100 0.05 -4.88 17.08
C ASP A 100 -0.05 -6.36 16.70
N VAL A 101 1.12 -7.00 16.66
CA VAL A 101 1.30 -8.40 16.22
C VAL A 101 0.94 -9.40 17.33
N ASP A 102 0.86 -9.00 18.60
CA ASP A 102 0.72 -9.92 19.74
C ASP A 102 -0.72 -10.02 20.30
N GLN A 103 -1.73 -9.80 19.46
CA GLN A 103 -3.14 -9.67 19.85
C GLN A 103 -3.86 -11.02 20.13
N GLY A 104 -3.12 -12.05 20.56
CA GLY A 104 -3.68 -13.36 20.92
C GLY A 104 -3.73 -14.35 19.75
N ASP A 105 -2.61 -14.51 19.05
CA ASP A 105 -2.50 -15.42 17.90
C ASP A 105 -2.70 -16.88 18.31
N GLU A 106 -3.44 -17.62 17.48
CA GLU A 106 -3.77 -19.02 17.72
C GLU A 106 -2.68 -19.96 17.18
N MET A 107 -1.91 -19.49 16.21
CA MET A 107 -0.87 -20.24 15.53
C MET A 107 0.31 -19.34 15.16
N THR A 108 1.53 -19.75 15.49
CA THR A 108 2.76 -19.06 15.06
C THR A 108 3.50 -19.92 14.05
N VAL A 109 3.72 -19.40 12.85
CA VAL A 109 4.50 -20.06 11.79
C VAL A 109 5.80 -19.30 11.59
N LYS A 110 6.93 -20.01 11.68
CA LYS A 110 8.22 -19.44 11.34
C LYS A 110 8.45 -19.55 9.84
N VAL A 111 8.61 -18.40 9.19
CA VAL A 111 8.87 -18.26 7.75
C VAL A 111 10.35 -17.96 7.56
N THR A 112 11.05 -18.88 6.88
CA THR A 112 12.47 -18.71 6.56
C THR A 112 12.67 -18.51 5.06
N GLY A 113 13.27 -17.37 4.70
CA GLY A 113 13.68 -17.05 3.33
C GLY A 113 15.13 -17.45 3.06
N SER A 114 15.36 -18.15 1.95
CA SER A 114 16.69 -18.47 1.41
C SER A 114 16.69 -18.28 -0.11
N GLN A 115 17.84 -18.07 -0.74
CA GLN A 115 17.97 -18.04 -2.20
C GLN A 115 17.74 -19.43 -2.79
N TRP A 116 16.67 -19.72 -3.54
CA TRP A 116 15.46 -18.93 -3.82
C TRP A 116 14.23 -19.77 -3.46
N SER A 117 14.06 -20.06 -2.17
CA SER A 117 13.05 -20.95 -1.64
C SER A 117 12.50 -20.47 -0.28
N TRP A 118 11.27 -20.88 -0.01
CA TRP A 118 10.56 -20.63 1.24
C TRP A 118 10.50 -21.90 2.07
N ALA A 119 10.80 -21.78 3.37
CA ALA A 119 10.56 -22.83 4.35
C ALA A 119 9.60 -22.32 5.43
N PHE A 120 8.65 -23.17 5.82
CA PHE A 120 7.62 -22.87 6.80
C PHE A 120 7.70 -23.89 7.92
N GLU A 121 8.00 -23.45 9.14
CA GLU A 121 8.07 -24.29 10.34
C GLU A 121 6.87 -24.00 11.23
N TYR A 122 6.20 -25.07 11.62
CA TYR A 122 4.94 -25.06 12.36
C TYR A 122 5.15 -25.30 13.86
N PRO A 123 4.16 -24.97 14.73
CA PRO A 123 4.27 -25.17 16.18
C PRO A 123 4.52 -26.63 16.61
N ASP A 124 4.13 -27.61 15.78
CA ASP A 124 4.34 -29.04 16.00
C ASP A 124 5.76 -29.50 15.64
N GLY A 125 6.60 -28.59 15.12
CA GLY A 125 7.95 -28.86 14.64
C GLY A 125 8.01 -29.43 13.23
N ASN A 126 6.88 -29.55 12.52
CA ASN A 126 6.87 -29.94 11.12
C ASN A 126 7.37 -28.79 10.25
N THR A 127 8.00 -29.10 9.11
CA THR A 127 8.49 -28.11 8.15
C THR A 127 8.04 -28.45 6.75
N THR A 128 7.44 -27.47 6.06
CA THR A 128 7.12 -27.57 4.64
C THR A 128 7.97 -26.61 3.83
N TYR A 129 8.14 -26.91 2.54
CA TYR A 129 8.93 -26.12 1.60
C TYR A 129 8.08 -25.72 0.42
N GLY A 130 8.14 -24.44 0.02
CA GLY A 130 7.37 -23.90 -1.11
C GLY A 130 5.87 -23.75 -0.87
N THR A 131 5.25 -24.64 -0.09
CA THR A 131 3.81 -24.62 0.22
C THR A 131 3.56 -24.41 1.71
N LEU A 132 2.79 -23.38 2.04
CA LEU A 132 2.31 -23.04 3.38
C LEU A 132 0.85 -23.51 3.53
N TYR A 133 0.59 -24.45 4.42
CA TYR A 133 -0.76 -24.85 4.81
C TYR A 133 -1.23 -24.05 6.02
N LEU A 134 -2.43 -23.49 5.95
CA LEU A 134 -3.08 -22.78 7.05
C LEU A 134 -4.53 -23.26 7.22
N PRO A 135 -5.03 -23.36 8.47
CA PRO A 135 -6.45 -23.57 8.73
C PRO A 135 -7.29 -22.32 8.42
N THR A 136 -8.58 -22.52 8.13
CA THR A 136 -9.58 -21.45 8.03
C THR A 136 -9.90 -20.85 9.41
N ASP A 137 -10.43 -19.62 9.44
CA ASP A 137 -10.90 -18.92 10.65
C ASP A 137 -9.88 -18.88 11.81
N THR A 138 -8.60 -18.74 11.48
CA THR A 138 -7.50 -18.80 12.44
C THR A 138 -6.64 -17.55 12.32
N ARG A 139 -6.29 -16.96 13.47
CA ARG A 139 -5.30 -15.88 13.52
C ARG A 139 -3.89 -16.46 13.55
N VAL A 140 -3.13 -16.18 12.50
CA VAL A 140 -1.78 -16.69 12.29
C VAL A 140 -0.76 -15.56 12.42
N LYS A 141 0.22 -15.75 13.30
CA LYS A 141 1.42 -14.92 13.38
C LYS A 141 2.53 -15.55 12.56
N PHE A 142 3.18 -14.75 11.73
CA PHE A 142 4.35 -15.12 10.97
C PHE A 142 5.59 -14.51 11.61
N GLU A 143 6.55 -15.34 12.02
CA GLU A 143 7.88 -14.90 12.43
C GLU A 143 8.83 -15.09 11.26
N LEU A 144 9.41 -13.99 10.79
CA LEU A 144 10.05 -13.89 9.50
C LEU A 144 11.56 -13.71 9.68
N GLU A 145 12.36 -14.59 9.08
CA GLU A 145 13.81 -14.56 9.16
C GLU A 145 14.45 -14.93 7.81
N ALA A 146 15.54 -14.26 7.45
CA ALA A 146 16.33 -14.63 6.28
C ALA A 146 17.67 -15.23 6.70
N VAL A 147 18.09 -16.30 6.02
CA VAL A 147 19.37 -16.98 6.32
C VAL A 147 20.55 -16.45 5.49
N ASP A 148 20.29 -15.71 4.41
CA ASP A 148 21.30 -15.23 3.48
C ASP A 148 21.20 -13.72 3.20
N VAL A 149 20.31 -13.30 2.31
CA VAL A 149 20.11 -11.91 1.87
C VAL A 149 18.72 -11.42 2.25
N LEU A 150 18.42 -10.15 1.99
CA LEU A 150 17.07 -9.63 2.16
C LEU A 150 16.09 -10.35 1.23
N HIS A 151 14.91 -10.64 1.75
CA HIS A 151 13.74 -11.10 1.01
C HIS A 151 12.52 -10.33 1.50
N ALA A 152 11.38 -10.44 0.83
CA ALA A 152 10.11 -9.96 1.38
C ALA A 152 9.01 -10.98 1.10
N PHE A 153 8.35 -11.42 2.16
CA PHE A 153 7.26 -12.36 2.09
C PHE A 153 6.00 -11.61 1.70
N TYR A 154 5.49 -11.86 0.51
CA TYR A 154 4.34 -11.14 -0.03
C TYR A 154 3.20 -12.08 -0.38
N LEU A 155 2.03 -11.80 0.20
CA LEU A 155 0.76 -12.46 -0.07
C LEU A 155 -0.21 -11.42 -0.65
N PRO A 156 -0.25 -11.24 -1.99
CA PRO A 156 -1.01 -10.14 -2.60
C PRO A 156 -2.51 -10.20 -2.32
N ALA A 157 -3.08 -11.41 -2.34
CA ALA A 157 -4.50 -11.62 -2.07
C ALA A 157 -4.90 -11.21 -0.65
N PHE A 158 -3.93 -11.18 0.27
CA PHE A 158 -4.14 -10.82 1.67
C PHE A 158 -3.72 -9.37 1.94
N GLY A 159 -3.12 -8.69 0.96
CA GLY A 159 -2.60 -7.33 1.10
C GLY A 159 -1.47 -7.16 2.12
N ILE A 160 -0.84 -8.25 2.58
CA ILE A 160 0.24 -8.23 3.57
C ILE A 160 1.59 -8.48 2.91
N LYS A 161 2.59 -7.69 3.33
CA LYS A 161 3.98 -7.81 2.94
C LYS A 161 4.86 -7.43 4.12
N GLU A 162 5.84 -8.26 4.44
CA GLU A 162 6.86 -7.94 5.44
C GLU A 162 8.23 -8.43 4.96
N ASP A 163 9.27 -7.66 5.26
CA ASP A 163 10.63 -7.95 4.81
C ASP A 163 11.31 -8.94 5.77
N LEU A 164 12.01 -9.93 5.23
CA LEU A 164 12.85 -10.85 5.99
C LEU A 164 14.27 -10.30 6.00
N VAL A 165 14.78 -10.01 7.20
CA VAL A 165 16.07 -9.34 7.39
C VAL A 165 17.07 -10.31 8.01
N PRO A 166 18.26 -10.54 7.40
CA PRO A 166 19.26 -11.41 8.01
C PRO A 166 19.68 -10.92 9.40
N ASN A 167 19.76 -11.84 10.37
CA ASN A 167 20.08 -11.58 11.78
C ASN A 167 19.02 -10.77 12.55
N THR A 168 17.78 -10.69 12.06
CA THR A 168 16.66 -10.07 12.78
C THR A 168 15.37 -10.79 12.45
N THR A 169 14.53 -11.01 13.46
CA THR A 169 13.19 -11.53 13.26
C THR A 169 12.22 -10.36 13.11
N THR A 170 11.57 -10.28 11.96
CA THR A 170 10.40 -9.42 11.76
C THR A 170 9.14 -10.25 11.99
N ALA A 171 7.99 -9.61 12.14
CA ALA A 171 6.75 -10.32 12.37
C ALA A 171 5.58 -9.60 11.71
N MET A 172 4.64 -10.37 11.20
CA MET A 172 3.34 -9.90 10.74
C MET A 172 2.28 -10.90 11.16
N TRP A 173 1.02 -10.52 11.09
CA TRP A 173 -0.09 -11.42 11.40
C TRP A 173 -1.16 -11.33 10.31
N PHE A 174 -1.97 -12.38 10.21
CA PHE A 174 -3.12 -12.42 9.32
C PHE A 174 -4.23 -13.28 9.92
N ASP A 175 -5.47 -12.89 9.68
CA ASP A 175 -6.66 -13.66 10.05
C ASP A 175 -7.22 -14.36 8.82
N THR A 176 -7.11 -15.69 8.77
CA THR A 176 -7.58 -16.48 7.63
C THR A 176 -9.10 -16.50 7.49
N GLY A 177 -9.86 -16.07 8.50
CA GLY A 177 -11.32 -15.87 8.40
C GLY A 177 -11.73 -14.65 7.56
N THR A 178 -10.77 -13.81 7.15
CA THR A 178 -11.02 -12.64 6.28
C THR A 178 -10.96 -12.97 4.78
N VAL A 179 -10.58 -14.19 4.42
CA VAL A 179 -10.43 -14.65 3.04
C VAL A 179 -11.12 -15.98 2.83
N GLU A 180 -11.52 -16.24 1.58
CA GLU A 180 -12.12 -17.51 1.22
C GLU A 180 -11.08 -18.66 1.28
N PRO A 181 -11.49 -19.89 1.58
CA PRO A 181 -10.61 -21.05 1.47
C PRO A 181 -10.14 -21.24 0.02
N GLY A 182 -8.86 -21.59 -0.16
CA GLY A 182 -8.28 -21.73 -1.49
C GLY A 182 -6.75 -21.72 -1.51
N THR A 183 -6.20 -21.69 -2.72
CA THR A 183 -4.75 -21.61 -2.96
C THR A 183 -4.38 -20.22 -3.46
N TYR A 184 -3.44 -19.57 -2.79
CA TYR A 184 -2.99 -18.22 -3.13
C TYR A 184 -1.46 -18.21 -3.33
N PRO A 185 -0.95 -17.45 -4.29
CA PRO A 185 0.48 -17.39 -4.55
C PRO A 185 1.22 -16.55 -3.49
N ILE A 186 2.43 -17.00 -3.16
CA ILE A 186 3.43 -16.28 -2.39
C ILE A 186 4.52 -15.80 -3.35
N TYR A 187 4.93 -14.54 -3.20
CA TYR A 187 6.01 -13.95 -3.99
C TYR A 187 7.12 -13.41 -3.09
N CYS A 188 8.34 -13.41 -3.62
CA CYS A 188 9.40 -12.56 -3.09
C CYS A 188 9.26 -11.14 -3.65
N ALA A 189 9.12 -10.16 -2.78
CA ALA A 189 8.92 -8.75 -3.16
C ALA A 189 10.12 -7.83 -2.87
N GLU A 190 11.27 -8.40 -2.49
CA GLU A 190 12.54 -7.69 -2.29
C GLU A 190 13.63 -8.38 -3.09
N TYR A 191 14.47 -7.61 -3.79
CA TYR A 191 15.42 -8.18 -4.74
C TYR A 191 16.47 -9.05 -4.03
N CYS A 192 16.44 -10.36 -4.30
CA CYS A 192 17.27 -11.35 -3.61
C CYS A 192 18.23 -12.11 -4.55
N GLY A 193 18.58 -11.55 -5.71
CA GLY A 193 19.55 -12.12 -6.66
C GLY A 193 18.92 -12.76 -7.91
N ASP A 194 19.71 -13.53 -8.65
CA ASP A 194 19.37 -14.00 -10.01
C ASP A 194 18.06 -14.79 -10.12
N GLY A 195 17.73 -15.60 -9.11
CA GLY A 195 16.48 -16.38 -9.04
C GLY A 195 15.31 -15.65 -8.38
N HIS A 196 15.42 -14.34 -8.11
CA HIS A 196 14.40 -13.56 -7.40
C HIS A 196 12.99 -13.72 -8.00
N SER A 197 12.86 -13.64 -9.33
CA SER A 197 11.57 -13.79 -10.02
C SER A 197 11.01 -15.22 -10.02
N GLN A 198 11.83 -16.21 -9.65
CA GLN A 198 11.46 -17.63 -9.57
C GLN A 198 11.23 -18.08 -8.12
N MET A 199 11.44 -17.19 -7.14
CA MET A 199 11.21 -17.46 -5.72
C MET A 199 9.72 -17.42 -5.37
N LEU A 200 9.00 -18.41 -5.90
CA LEU A 200 7.56 -18.57 -5.73
C LEU A 200 7.26 -19.55 -4.60
N GLY A 201 6.11 -19.34 -3.97
CA GLY A 201 5.48 -20.31 -3.11
C GLY A 201 3.97 -20.24 -3.25
N GLU A 202 3.25 -21.01 -2.45
CA GLU A 202 1.81 -20.94 -2.37
C GLU A 202 1.35 -21.13 -0.93
N VAL A 203 0.24 -20.51 -0.57
CA VAL A 203 -0.49 -20.79 0.65
C VAL A 203 -1.77 -21.52 0.31
N ILE A 204 -2.06 -22.59 1.03
CA ILE A 204 -3.28 -23.38 0.93
C ILE A 204 -4.04 -23.17 2.23
N ILE A 205 -5.21 -22.54 2.13
CA ILE A 205 -6.15 -22.37 3.21
C ILE A 205 -7.24 -23.42 3.03
N SER A 206 -7.36 -24.33 3.99
CA SER A 206 -8.39 -25.36 4.01
C SER A 206 -8.95 -25.52 5.41
N GLU A 207 -10.16 -26.07 5.51
CA GLU A 207 -10.65 -26.56 6.79
C GLU A 207 -9.62 -27.55 7.34
N ALA A 208 -9.27 -27.42 8.62
CA ALA A 208 -8.34 -28.34 9.25
C ALA A 208 -8.90 -29.77 9.13
N GLU A 209 -8.18 -30.68 8.47
CA GLU A 209 -8.52 -32.10 8.54
C GLU A 209 -8.42 -32.53 10.00
N SER A 210 -9.54 -33.00 10.55
CA SER A 210 -9.66 -33.54 11.91
C SER A 210 -8.84 -34.80 12.12
#